data_AF-A0A0P7VKY7-F1
#
_entry.id   AF-A0A0P7VKY7-F1
#
_cell.length_a   1.000
_cell.length_b   1.000
_cell.length_c   1.000
_cell.angle_alpha   90.00
_cell.angle_beta   90.00
_cell.angle_gamma   90.00
#
_symmetry.space_group_name_H-M   'P 1'
#
loop_
_entity.id
_entity.type
_entity.pdbx_description
1 polymer ?
#
loop_
_entity_poly.entity_id
_entity_poly.type
_entity_poly.pdbx_seq_one_letter_code
_entity_poly.pdbx_strand_id
1 'polypeptide(L)'
;MIVAKQKGSEHMRPIVSLILILSLAGCAGGYYRAKREMAQPAPRVAAATPAVTTRPSASVTPAPAARPFATGRIQRACMASDRKARSRELCGCIQAVADQTLSGSDQRLAVSFYGDPHRAQDIRQSDRDNHRRFWTKYREYTDGAERTCR
;
A
#
# COMPACT_ATOMS: atom_id res chain seq x y z
N MET A 1 44.35 -22.71 -13.17
CA MET A 1 43.17 -22.05 -12.57
C MET A 1 41.94 -22.75 -13.11
N ILE A 2 41.46 -23.77 -12.39
CA ILE A 2 40.40 -24.67 -12.82
C ILE A 2 39.07 -24.15 -12.27
N VAL A 3 38.13 -23.91 -13.17
CA VAL A 3 36.73 -23.54 -12.89
C VAL A 3 36.03 -24.73 -12.22
N ALA A 4 35.69 -24.62 -10.94
CA ALA A 4 34.85 -25.60 -10.26
C ALA A 4 33.38 -25.22 -10.45
N LYS A 5 32.78 -25.81 -11.48
CA LYS A 5 31.33 -25.94 -11.65
C LYS A 5 30.90 -27.15 -10.82
N GLN A 6 30.21 -26.92 -9.70
CA GLN A 6 29.57 -27.99 -8.93
C GLN A 6 28.05 -27.91 -9.07
N LYS A 7 27.55 -28.93 -9.75
CA LYS A 7 26.15 -29.28 -9.99
C LYS A 7 25.75 -30.19 -8.83
N GLY A 8 24.80 -29.76 -8.01
CA GLY A 8 24.27 -30.55 -6.90
C GLY A 8 22.75 -30.40 -6.83
N SER A 9 22.05 -31.11 -7.70
CA SER A 9 20.65 -31.46 -7.50
C SER A 9 20.64 -32.72 -6.64
N GLU A 10 20.25 -32.61 -5.37
CA GLU A 10 19.66 -33.67 -4.52
C GLU A 10 19.67 -33.20 -3.07
N HIS A 11 18.50 -32.80 -2.55
CA HIS A 11 18.03 -33.02 -1.17
C HIS A 11 16.67 -32.36 -0.98
N MET A 12 15.71 -32.88 -1.73
CA MET A 12 14.29 -32.66 -1.51
C MET A 12 13.83 -33.65 -0.43
N ARG A 13 13.62 -33.13 0.80
CA ARG A 13 12.89 -33.72 1.96
C ARG A 13 13.72 -34.69 2.84
N PRO A 14 13.78 -34.47 4.17
CA PRO A 14 12.58 -34.46 5.02
C PRO A 14 12.61 -33.43 6.19
N ILE A 15 12.54 -32.12 5.89
CA ILE A 15 12.29 -31.11 6.95
C ILE A 15 10.81 -31.14 7.42
N VAL A 16 9.91 -31.76 6.64
CA VAL A 16 8.50 -31.93 7.02
C VAL A 16 8.30 -32.94 8.18
N SER A 17 9.30 -33.76 8.50
CA SER A 17 9.21 -34.73 9.61
C SER A 17 9.62 -34.17 10.99
N LEU A 18 10.24 -32.98 11.06
CA LEU A 18 10.67 -32.38 12.33
C LEU A 18 9.60 -31.48 12.99
N ILE A 19 8.45 -31.28 12.34
CA ILE A 19 7.34 -30.47 12.86
C ILE A 19 6.34 -31.30 13.69
N LEU A 20 6.46 -32.64 13.71
CA LEU A 20 5.47 -33.52 14.39
C LEU A 20 5.82 -33.90 15.85
N ILE A 21 6.98 -33.53 16.40
CA ILE A 21 7.41 -33.97 17.76
C ILE A 21 7.78 -32.80 18.69
N LEU A 22 6.96 -31.74 18.72
CA LEU A 22 7.00 -30.76 19.82
C LEU A 22 5.60 -30.22 20.11
N SER A 23 4.72 -31.15 20.51
CA SER A 23 3.52 -30.84 21.27
C SER A 23 3.78 -31.18 22.74
N LEU A 24 3.26 -30.32 23.64
CA LEU A 24 3.05 -30.52 25.09
C LEU A 24 4.06 -29.87 26.05
N ALA A 25 4.21 -28.55 25.93
CA ALA A 25 4.38 -27.67 27.10
C ALA A 25 3.72 -26.32 26.78
N GLY A 26 2.67 -25.97 27.53
CA GLY A 26 1.81 -24.83 27.24
C GLY A 26 2.49 -23.47 27.38
N CYS A 27 1.98 -22.53 26.59
CA CYS A 27 1.58 -21.18 27.02
C CYS A 27 0.47 -20.74 26.06
N ALA A 28 -0.77 -20.85 26.52
CA ALA A 28 -1.91 -20.24 25.85
C ALA A 28 -1.83 -18.71 25.95
N GLY A 29 -2.28 -18.02 24.91
CA GLY A 29 -2.71 -16.62 24.99
C GLY A 29 -1.77 -15.62 24.32
N GLY A 30 -2.18 -15.09 23.16
CA GLY A 30 -1.52 -13.89 22.63
C GLY A 30 -1.71 -13.56 21.15
N TYR A 31 -2.37 -14.39 20.34
CA TYR A 31 -2.82 -13.95 19.02
C TYR A 31 -4.04 -13.05 19.18
N TYR A 32 -3.95 -11.83 18.63
CA TYR A 32 -4.94 -10.74 18.61
C TYR A 32 -5.09 -9.92 19.90
N ARG A 33 -4.17 -8.98 20.15
CA ARG A 33 -4.45 -7.80 20.98
C ARG A 33 -4.44 -6.51 20.16
N ALA A 34 -5.66 -6.06 19.88
CA ALA A 34 -6.10 -4.68 19.89
C ALA A 34 -5.55 -3.69 18.85
N LYS A 35 -6.34 -3.48 17.79
CA LYS A 35 -6.68 -2.09 17.42
C LYS A 35 -7.48 -1.48 18.57
N ARG A 36 -6.92 -0.50 19.28
CA ARG A 36 -7.57 0.73 19.78
C ARG A 36 -6.47 1.64 20.34
N GLU A 37 -6.10 2.68 19.60
CA GLU A 37 -5.84 4.00 20.19
C GLU A 37 -5.78 5.00 19.04
N MET A 38 -6.98 5.40 18.61
CA MET A 38 -7.17 6.68 17.95
C MET A 38 -7.16 7.70 19.08
N ALA A 39 -6.05 8.41 19.26
CA ALA A 39 -6.02 9.59 20.12
C ALA A 39 -4.98 10.56 19.60
N GLN A 40 -5.36 11.23 18.52
CA GLN A 40 -4.80 12.53 18.15
C GLN A 40 -4.89 13.45 19.38
N PRO A 41 -3.81 14.08 19.86
CA PRO A 41 -3.94 15.16 20.82
C PRO A 41 -4.61 16.35 20.11
N ALA A 42 -5.83 16.66 20.51
CA ALA A 42 -6.50 17.91 20.14
C ALA A 42 -5.69 19.10 20.68
N PRO A 43 -5.56 20.21 19.93
CA PRO A 43 -5.10 21.45 20.51
C PRO A 43 -6.15 21.98 21.50
N ARG A 44 -5.75 22.16 22.77
CA ARG A 44 -6.51 22.98 23.73
C ARG A 44 -6.38 24.43 23.31
N VAL A 45 -7.43 24.99 22.73
CA VAL A 45 -7.61 26.44 22.62
C VAL A 45 -8.83 26.80 23.44
N ALA A 46 -8.59 27.40 24.60
CA ALA A 46 -9.60 28.07 25.40
C ALA A 46 -9.08 29.48 25.69
N ALA A 47 -9.62 30.47 24.99
CA ALA A 47 -9.72 31.84 25.49
C ALA A 47 -10.75 32.59 24.64
N ALA A 48 -11.78 33.06 25.33
CA ALA A 48 -12.95 33.74 24.81
C ALA A 48 -12.62 35.12 24.21
N THR A 49 -13.40 35.53 23.20
CA THR A 49 -13.52 36.92 22.74
C THR A 49 -14.99 37.25 22.46
N PRO A 50 -15.39 38.54 22.50
CA PRO A 50 -16.77 38.97 22.72
C PRO A 50 -17.66 38.84 21.48
N ALA A 51 -18.97 38.74 21.74
CA ALA A 51 -20.02 38.68 20.74
C ALA A 51 -20.00 39.90 19.80
N VAL A 52 -19.61 39.67 18.55
CA VAL A 52 -19.81 40.61 17.43
C VAL A 52 -21.04 40.15 16.65
N THR A 53 -22.10 40.95 16.69
CA THR A 53 -23.29 40.79 15.83
C THR A 53 -22.88 41.00 14.37
N THR A 54 -22.61 39.91 13.67
CA THR A 54 -22.24 39.91 12.26
C THR A 54 -23.48 39.66 11.41
N ARG A 55 -23.74 40.57 10.47
CA ARG A 55 -24.76 40.51 9.42
C ARG A 55 -24.71 39.16 8.68
N PRO A 56 -25.83 38.52 8.29
CA PRO A 56 -25.80 37.23 7.62
C PRO A 56 -25.17 37.37 6.23
N SER A 57 -23.86 37.08 6.13
CA SER A 57 -23.19 36.81 4.87
C SER A 57 -23.76 35.52 4.31
N ALA A 58 -24.23 35.57 3.06
CA ALA A 58 -24.68 34.39 2.32
C ALA A 58 -23.63 33.27 2.42
N SER A 59 -24.06 32.10 2.89
CA SER A 59 -23.25 30.91 3.05
C SER A 59 -22.85 30.39 1.67
N VAL A 60 -21.61 30.69 1.24
CA VAL A 60 -20.97 29.94 0.16
C VAL A 60 -20.68 28.55 0.71
N THR A 61 -21.51 27.57 0.35
CA THR A 61 -21.17 26.16 0.60
C THR A 61 -19.98 25.82 -0.29
N PRO A 62 -18.80 25.47 0.26
CA PRO A 62 -17.69 25.03 -0.56
C PRO A 62 -18.10 23.75 -1.30
N ALA A 63 -17.98 23.76 -2.63
CA ALA A 63 -18.16 22.56 -3.42
C ALA A 63 -17.18 21.48 -2.95
N PRO A 64 -17.59 20.19 -2.90
CA PRO A 64 -16.68 19.13 -2.52
C PRO A 64 -15.47 19.12 -3.46
N ALA A 65 -14.26 19.08 -2.88
CA ALA A 65 -13.04 19.00 -3.67
C ALA A 65 -13.09 17.75 -4.56
N ALA A 66 -13.07 17.96 -5.87
CA ALA A 66 -13.10 16.86 -6.82
C ALA A 66 -11.83 16.00 -6.66
N ARG A 67 -12.02 14.68 -6.55
CA ARG A 67 -10.90 13.74 -6.49
C ARG A 67 -10.15 13.75 -7.82
N PRO A 68 -8.80 13.69 -7.81
CA PRO A 68 -8.03 13.64 -9.04
C PRO A 68 -8.42 12.39 -9.84
N PHE A 69 -8.36 12.48 -11.16
CA PHE A 69 -8.75 11.39 -12.04
C PHE A 69 -7.88 11.36 -13.29
N ALA A 70 -7.40 10.18 -13.64
CA ALA A 70 -6.68 9.93 -14.87
C ALA A 70 -7.00 8.52 -15.42
N THR A 71 -6.73 8.32 -16.70
CA THR A 71 -6.84 7.01 -17.35
C THR A 71 -5.45 6.52 -17.75
N GLY A 72 -5.22 5.21 -17.66
CA GLY A 72 -3.88 4.68 -17.90
C GLY A 72 -3.75 3.19 -17.63
N ARG A 73 -2.51 2.72 -17.50
CA ARG A 73 -2.21 1.29 -17.35
C ARG A 73 -2.54 0.73 -15.96
N ILE A 74 -2.32 1.52 -14.91
CA ILE A 74 -2.70 1.16 -13.54
C ILE A 74 -4.21 1.18 -13.39
N GLN A 75 -4.90 2.19 -13.95
CA GLN A 75 -6.37 2.22 -13.96
C GLN A 75 -6.96 0.97 -14.62
N ARG A 76 -6.45 0.59 -15.80
CA ARG A 76 -6.90 -0.60 -16.51
C ARG A 76 -6.64 -1.89 -15.73
N ALA A 77 -5.44 -2.05 -15.15
CA ALA A 77 -5.10 -3.21 -14.33
C ALA A 77 -5.95 -3.29 -13.05
N CYS A 78 -6.20 -2.16 -12.40
CA CYS A 78 -7.08 -2.05 -11.24
C CYS A 78 -8.50 -2.49 -11.58
N MET A 79 -9.05 -2.01 -12.69
CA MET A 79 -10.37 -2.40 -13.17
C MET A 79 -10.45 -3.86 -13.59
N ALA A 80 -9.36 -4.44 -14.10
CA ALA A 80 -9.29 -5.86 -14.47
C ALA A 80 -9.09 -6.81 -13.27
N SER A 81 -8.71 -6.30 -12.10
CA SER A 81 -8.47 -7.14 -10.92
C SER A 81 -9.77 -7.65 -10.29
N ASP A 82 -9.71 -8.80 -9.63
CA ASP A 82 -10.87 -9.39 -8.91
C ASP A 82 -11.18 -8.72 -7.56
N ARG A 83 -10.60 -7.54 -7.29
CA ARG A 83 -10.78 -6.83 -6.01
C ARG A 83 -12.18 -6.23 -5.94
N LYS A 84 -12.95 -6.60 -4.91
CA LYS A 84 -14.35 -6.15 -4.70
C LYS A 84 -14.52 -4.63 -4.61
N ALA A 85 -13.53 -3.92 -4.07
CA ALA A 85 -13.61 -2.47 -3.86
C ALA A 85 -13.30 -1.63 -5.11
N ARG A 86 -13.08 -2.24 -6.28
CA ARG A 86 -12.77 -1.50 -7.51
C ARG A 86 -13.98 -0.68 -7.99
N SER A 87 -13.73 0.56 -8.34
CA SER A 87 -14.66 1.41 -9.09
C SER A 87 -13.89 2.25 -10.09
N ARG A 88 -14.59 2.81 -11.09
CA ARG A 88 -13.96 3.67 -12.09
C ARG A 88 -13.30 4.88 -11.43
N GLU A 89 -13.99 5.48 -10.47
CA GLU A 89 -13.56 6.65 -9.72
C GLU A 89 -12.32 6.34 -8.88
N LEU A 90 -12.34 5.21 -8.16
CA LEU A 90 -11.19 4.79 -7.34
C LEU A 90 -9.98 4.46 -8.21
N CYS A 91 -10.15 3.62 -9.23
CA CYS A 91 -9.04 3.21 -10.09
C CYS A 91 -8.48 4.40 -10.90
N GLY A 92 -9.31 5.38 -11.26
CA GLY A 92 -8.87 6.61 -11.91
C GLY A 92 -8.11 7.55 -10.97
N CYS A 93 -8.53 7.66 -9.71
CA CYS A 93 -7.80 8.39 -8.67
C CYS A 93 -6.42 7.77 -8.41
N ILE A 94 -6.37 6.45 -8.28
CA ILE A 94 -5.13 5.69 -8.10
C ILE A 94 -4.17 5.94 -9.28
N GLN A 95 -4.67 5.94 -10.52
CA GLN A 95 -3.85 6.27 -11.69
C GLN A 95 -3.34 7.72 -11.65
N ALA A 96 -4.17 8.69 -11.28
CA ALA A 96 -3.74 10.09 -11.20
C ALA A 96 -2.62 10.28 -10.18
N VAL A 97 -2.65 9.59 -9.04
CA VAL A 97 -1.55 9.59 -8.06
C VAL A 97 -0.32 8.87 -8.62
N ALA A 98 -0.51 7.76 -9.35
CA ALA A 98 0.59 7.06 -10.01
C ALA A 98 1.31 7.93 -11.04
N ASP A 99 0.60 8.77 -11.79
CA ASP A 99 1.20 9.66 -12.79
C ASP A 99 2.06 10.78 -12.17
N GLN A 100 1.80 11.13 -10.90
CA GLN A 100 2.58 12.12 -10.14
C GLN A 100 3.84 11.53 -9.52
N THR A 101 3.88 10.21 -9.28
CA THR A 101 4.89 9.56 -8.42
C THR A 101 5.73 8.51 -9.15
N LEU A 102 5.13 7.77 -10.08
CA LEU A 102 5.73 6.65 -10.78
C LEU A 102 6.06 7.01 -12.22
N SER A 103 7.29 6.69 -12.65
CA SER A 103 7.66 6.78 -14.06
C SER A 103 6.91 5.77 -14.92
N GLY A 104 6.99 5.92 -16.25
CA GLY A 104 6.36 4.97 -17.17
C GLY A 104 6.81 3.52 -16.98
N SER A 105 8.09 3.29 -16.68
CA SER A 105 8.63 1.96 -16.36
C SER A 105 8.16 1.45 -15.01
N ASP A 106 8.12 2.32 -14.01
CA ASP A 106 7.66 1.96 -12.66
C ASP A 106 6.19 1.53 -12.71
N GLN A 107 5.35 2.26 -13.44
CA GLN A 107 3.96 1.86 -13.62
C GLN A 107 3.80 0.52 -14.36
N ARG A 108 4.67 0.18 -15.32
CA ARG A 108 4.62 -1.14 -15.97
C ARG A 108 4.97 -2.26 -15.00
N LEU A 109 5.97 -2.04 -14.15
CA LEU A 109 6.32 -2.99 -13.09
C LEU A 109 5.19 -3.11 -12.07
N ALA A 110 4.60 -2.00 -11.63
CA ALA A 110 3.46 -2.01 -10.72
C ALA A 110 2.22 -2.72 -11.31
N VAL A 111 1.94 -2.56 -12.61
CA VAL A 111 0.86 -3.31 -13.30
C VAL A 111 1.07 -4.82 -13.19
N SER A 112 2.31 -5.30 -13.27
CA SER A 112 2.58 -6.74 -13.17
C SER A 112 2.18 -7.35 -11.83
N PHE A 113 2.09 -6.54 -10.75
CA PHE A 113 1.67 -7.01 -9.42
C PHE A 113 0.18 -7.30 -9.33
N TYR A 114 -0.64 -6.76 -10.23
CA TYR A 114 -2.09 -7.05 -10.24
C TYR A 114 -2.37 -8.47 -10.70
N GLY A 115 -1.59 -8.98 -11.67
CA GLY A 115 -1.70 -10.36 -12.16
C GLY A 115 -0.87 -11.35 -11.36
N ASP A 116 0.26 -10.92 -10.82
CA ASP A 116 1.15 -11.74 -9.98
C ASP A 116 1.50 -11.01 -8.67
N PRO A 117 0.73 -11.23 -7.59
CA PRO A 117 1.04 -10.66 -6.29
C PRO A 117 2.38 -11.13 -5.70
N HIS A 118 2.88 -12.31 -6.09
CA HIS A 118 4.16 -12.84 -5.60
C HIS A 118 5.33 -12.00 -6.12
N ARG A 119 5.26 -11.53 -7.36
CA ARG A 119 6.25 -10.62 -7.95
C ARG A 119 6.51 -9.36 -7.11
N ALA A 120 5.50 -8.84 -6.42
CA ALA A 120 5.70 -7.71 -5.52
C ALA A 120 6.62 -8.07 -4.34
N GLN A 121 6.53 -9.30 -3.82
CA GLN A 121 7.40 -9.80 -2.76
C GLN A 121 8.83 -10.01 -3.26
N ASP A 122 9.00 -10.53 -4.48
CA ASP A 122 10.32 -10.71 -5.08
C ASP A 122 11.04 -9.37 -5.28
N ILE A 123 10.31 -8.37 -5.79
CA ILE A 123 10.87 -7.03 -6.01
C ILE A 123 11.22 -6.37 -4.68
N ARG A 124 10.37 -6.50 -3.66
CA ARG A 124 10.62 -5.95 -2.32
C ARG A 124 11.84 -6.54 -1.64
N GLN A 125 12.10 -7.84 -1.82
CA GLN A 125 13.22 -8.55 -1.19
C GLN A 125 14.50 -8.53 -2.03
N SER A 126 14.47 -7.93 -3.22
CA SER A 126 15.61 -7.96 -4.12
C SER A 126 16.69 -6.95 -3.72
N ASP A 127 17.95 -7.39 -3.78
CA ASP A 127 19.12 -6.53 -3.52
C ASP A 127 19.49 -5.59 -4.68
N ARG A 128 18.78 -5.67 -5.82
CA ARG A 128 19.08 -4.85 -7.00
C ARG A 128 18.73 -3.37 -6.76
N ASP A 129 19.65 -2.47 -7.11
CA ASP A 129 19.49 -1.03 -6.99
C ASP A 129 18.21 -0.46 -7.60
N ASN A 130 17.86 -0.90 -8.80
CA ASN A 130 16.66 -0.45 -9.51
C ASN A 130 15.38 -0.87 -8.77
N HIS A 131 15.34 -2.08 -8.19
CA HIS A 131 14.22 -2.55 -7.39
C HIS A 131 14.09 -1.75 -6.09
N ARG A 132 15.21 -1.46 -5.42
CA ARG A 132 15.22 -0.60 -4.23
C ARG A 132 14.68 0.81 -4.53
N ARG A 133 15.15 1.44 -5.62
CA ARG A 133 14.65 2.76 -6.06
C ARG A 133 13.17 2.73 -6.42
N PHE A 134 12.74 1.72 -7.19
CA PHE A 134 11.33 1.51 -7.51
C PHE A 134 10.50 1.38 -6.23
N TRP A 135 10.96 0.58 -5.26
CA TRP A 135 10.21 0.31 -4.04
C TRP A 135 10.02 1.56 -3.18
N THR A 136 11.01 2.45 -3.12
CA THR A 136 10.88 3.77 -2.46
C THR A 136 9.73 4.57 -3.07
N LYS A 137 9.73 4.74 -4.39
CA LYS A 137 8.65 5.47 -5.10
C LYS A 137 7.30 4.76 -4.99
N TYR A 138 7.31 3.43 -5.02
CA TYR A 138 6.09 2.63 -4.92
C TYR A 138 5.41 2.82 -3.56
N ARG A 139 6.18 2.96 -2.47
CA ARG A 139 5.62 3.32 -1.16
C ARG A 139 5.02 4.73 -1.14
N GLU A 140 5.74 5.71 -1.69
CA GLU A 140 5.24 7.09 -1.80
C GLU A 140 3.93 7.16 -2.58
N TYR A 141 3.86 6.41 -3.68
CA TYR A 141 2.64 6.20 -4.46
C TYR A 141 1.50 5.60 -3.63
N THR A 142 1.74 4.48 -2.91
CA THR A 142 0.68 3.82 -2.14
C THR A 142 0.20 4.69 -0.98
N ASP A 143 1.11 5.40 -0.31
CA ASP A 143 0.76 6.30 0.80
C ASP A 143 0.01 7.54 0.30
N GLY A 144 0.39 8.06 -0.88
CA GLY A 144 -0.33 9.13 -1.56
C GLY A 144 -1.74 8.70 -1.98
N ALA A 145 -1.87 7.49 -2.53
CA ALA A 145 -3.15 6.95 -2.95
C ALA A 145 -4.07 6.70 -1.76
N GLU A 146 -3.55 6.20 -0.63
CA GLU A 146 -4.33 6.00 0.58
C GLU A 146 -4.91 7.32 1.12
N ARG A 147 -4.07 8.37 1.19
CA ARG A 147 -4.50 9.70 1.69
C ARG A 147 -5.47 10.42 0.75
N THR A 148 -5.36 10.18 -0.55
CA THR A 148 -6.10 10.95 -1.57
C THR A 148 -7.35 10.23 -2.06
N CYS A 149 -7.33 8.90 -2.05
CA CYS A 149 -8.33 8.09 -2.73
C CYS A 149 -9.21 7.23 -1.80
N ARG A 150 -9.05 7.31 -0.48
CA ARG A 150 -10.00 6.75 0.49
C ARG A 150 -10.75 7.86 1.20
#